data_AF-A0A1V6PYL2-F1
#
_entry.id   AF-A0A1V6PYL2-F1
#
_cell.length_a   1.000
_cell.length_b   1.000
_cell.length_c   1.000
_cell.angle_alpha   90.00
_cell.angle_beta   90.00
_cell.angle_gamma   90.00
#
_symmetry.space_group_name_H-M   'P 1'
#
loop_
_entity.id
_entity.type
_entity.pdbx_description
1 polymer ?
#
loop_
_entity_poly.entity_id
_entity_poly.type
_entity_poly.pdbx_seq_one_letter_code
_entity_poly.pdbx_strand_id
1 'polypeptide(L)'
;MQAPIRMGILWCMHCLRTALAEWEEDQTRPFEIKCVMDAKASVSCRQCSGRASTCIPAATAMLGDCQDLSDLLAWAHKTFWLDWVDEGDSDGVAFYDWPYSTETRRVVAEKMMELCKSFDASEQAHRKEHELTGNKAQVKQTRADYNAFLVGRRSALPPVAAPNFFNTREQRVARFSKGLVRLLPGDEGYVLWTLAKRVFFEGISAEVREAQDGLDSDVDDNASLGGDEMEERTMMDFPVPLEEI
;
A
#
# COMPACT_ATOMS: atom_id res chain seq x y z
N MET A 1 -11.38 -16.54 22.94
CA MET A 1 -10.12 -16.30 22.18
C MET A 1 -10.28 -14.99 21.44
N GLN A 2 -9.41 -14.00 21.66
CA GLN A 2 -9.45 -12.76 20.87
C GLN A 2 -8.86 -13.02 19.48
N ALA A 3 -9.51 -12.47 18.45
CA ALA A 3 -9.09 -12.64 17.07
C ALA A 3 -7.74 -11.92 16.82
N PRO A 4 -6.86 -12.49 15.98
CA PRO A 4 -5.65 -11.80 15.53
C PRO A 4 -5.98 -10.48 14.84
N ILE A 5 -5.19 -9.44 15.09
CA ILE A 5 -5.36 -8.12 14.47
C ILE A 5 -4.31 -7.98 13.35
N ARG A 6 -4.77 -7.84 12.10
CA ARG A 6 -3.91 -7.46 10.95
C ARG A 6 -3.67 -5.96 11.01
N MET A 7 -2.41 -5.55 10.99
CA MET A 7 -2.08 -4.13 11.07
C MET A 7 -2.28 -3.46 9.71
N GLY A 8 -3.12 -2.42 9.65
CA GLY A 8 -3.35 -1.64 8.43
C GLY A 8 -2.09 -0.90 8.01
N ILE A 9 -1.58 0.01 8.84
CA ILE A 9 -0.41 0.85 8.54
C ILE A 9 0.78 0.65 9.48
N LEU A 10 0.56 0.02 10.63
CA LEU A 10 1.58 -0.21 11.66
C LEU A 10 2.18 -1.62 11.54
N TRP A 11 2.21 -2.16 10.32
CA TRP A 11 3.04 -3.33 10.05
C TRP A 11 4.51 -2.94 10.19
N CYS A 12 5.36 -3.90 10.52
CA CYS A 12 6.77 -3.62 10.79
C CYS A 12 7.66 -3.93 9.58
N MET A 13 8.78 -3.22 9.45
CA MET A 13 9.76 -3.37 8.38
C MET A 13 10.36 -4.78 8.34
N HIS A 14 10.44 -5.48 9.48
CA HIS A 14 10.85 -6.90 9.50
C HIS A 14 9.86 -7.79 8.75
N CYS A 15 8.55 -7.57 8.91
CA CYS A 15 7.53 -8.34 8.20
C CYS A 15 7.52 -8.01 6.71
N LEU A 16 7.70 -6.75 6.32
CA LEU A 16 7.85 -6.37 4.92
C LEU A 16 9.05 -7.07 4.28
N ARG A 17 10.23 -6.96 4.88
CA ARG A 17 11.46 -7.60 4.38
C ARG A 17 11.36 -9.12 4.34
N THR A 18 10.64 -9.71 5.29
CA THR A 18 10.33 -11.14 5.27
C THR A 18 9.43 -11.50 4.10
N ALA A 19 8.34 -10.76 3.89
CA ALA A 19 7.45 -10.98 2.75
C ALA A 19 8.18 -10.84 1.41
N LEU A 20 9.11 -9.89 1.30
CA LEU A 20 9.98 -9.73 0.13
C LEU A 20 10.95 -10.90 -0.06
N ALA A 21 11.54 -11.42 1.02
CA ALA A 21 12.53 -12.50 0.95
C ALA A 21 11.89 -13.88 0.73
N GLU A 22 10.68 -14.08 1.23
CA GLU A 22 9.90 -15.33 1.12
C GLU A 22 8.90 -15.28 -0.05
N TRP A 23 8.96 -14.25 -0.89
CA TRP A 23 8.09 -14.17 -2.07
C TRP A 23 8.49 -15.26 -3.06
N GLU A 24 7.71 -16.33 -3.08
CA GLU A 24 7.76 -17.35 -4.11
C GLU A 24 6.86 -16.91 -5.27
N GLU A 25 7.32 -17.14 -6.50
CA GLU A 25 6.54 -16.94 -7.73
C GLU A 25 5.40 -17.97 -7.86
N ASP A 26 4.67 -18.29 -6.78
CA ASP A 26 3.33 -18.87 -6.89
C ASP A 26 2.37 -17.71 -7.22
N GLN A 27 2.31 -17.44 -8.52
CA GLN A 27 1.77 -16.26 -9.18
C GLN A 27 0.25 -16.12 -9.11
N THR A 28 -0.43 -16.97 -8.33
CA THR A 28 -1.88 -16.96 -8.18
C THR A 28 -2.36 -16.10 -7.03
N ARG A 29 -1.45 -15.62 -6.16
CA ARG A 29 -1.79 -14.91 -4.92
C ARG A 29 -1.29 -13.47 -4.94
N PRO A 30 -2.00 -12.56 -4.26
CA PRO A 30 -1.54 -11.19 -4.08
C PRO A 30 -0.27 -11.14 -3.22
N PHE A 31 0.58 -10.13 -3.42
CA PHE A 31 1.66 -9.83 -2.49
C PHE A 31 1.08 -9.33 -1.16
N GLU A 32 1.48 -9.92 -0.03
CA GLU A 32 0.94 -9.57 1.28
C GLU A 32 1.99 -9.40 2.38
N ILE A 33 1.94 -8.27 3.08
CA ILE A 33 2.68 -8.07 4.33
C ILE A 33 1.90 -8.71 5.49
N LYS A 34 2.29 -9.92 5.89
CA LYS A 34 1.61 -10.70 6.94
C LYS A 34 1.99 -10.29 8.37
N CYS A 35 1.86 -9.00 8.71
CA CYS A 35 2.14 -8.49 10.06
C CYS A 35 0.90 -8.58 10.96
N VAL A 36 0.87 -9.57 11.84
CA VAL A 36 -0.27 -9.86 12.74
C VAL A 36 0.12 -9.68 14.20
N MET A 37 -0.65 -8.89 14.94
CA MET A 37 -0.48 -8.72 16.39
C MET A 37 -1.33 -9.74 17.15
N ASP A 38 -0.75 -10.36 18.17
CA ASP A 38 -1.53 -11.09 19.18
C ASP A 38 -2.12 -10.08 20.16
N ALA A 39 -3.44 -10.06 20.29
CA ALA A 39 -4.17 -9.15 21.18
C ALA A 39 -3.77 -9.28 22.68
N LYS A 40 -2.97 -10.29 23.03
CA LYS A 40 -2.50 -10.55 24.39
C LYS A 40 -1.17 -9.85 24.65
N ALA A 41 -1.22 -8.57 25.07
CA ALA A 41 -0.15 -7.80 25.70
C ALA A 41 1.24 -7.77 25.01
N SER A 42 1.38 -8.31 23.80
CA SER A 42 2.66 -8.39 23.10
C SER A 42 2.94 -7.05 22.41
N VAL A 43 4.09 -6.47 22.74
CA VAL A 43 4.62 -5.29 22.05
C VAL A 43 5.08 -5.64 20.62
N SER A 44 5.22 -6.94 20.32
CA SER A 44 5.66 -7.45 19.01
C SER A 44 4.59 -8.25 18.27
N CYS A 45 4.65 -8.21 16.95
CA CYS A 45 3.85 -9.05 16.06
C CYS A 45 4.29 -10.52 16.15
N ARG A 46 3.43 -11.44 15.68
CA ARG A 46 3.67 -12.89 15.69
C ARG A 46 5.00 -13.29 15.09
N GLN A 47 5.34 -12.74 13.92
CA GLN A 47 6.59 -13.06 13.23
C GLN A 47 7.80 -12.60 14.03
N CYS A 48 7.80 -11.36 14.51
CA CYS A 48 8.92 -10.84 15.30
C CYS A 48 9.05 -11.56 16.65
N SER A 49 7.92 -11.88 17.30
CA SER A 49 7.88 -12.65 18.54
C SER A 49 8.46 -14.06 18.35
N GLY A 50 8.05 -14.77 17.30
CA GLY A 50 8.61 -16.08 16.94
C GLY A 50 10.12 -16.06 16.65
N ARG A 51 10.64 -14.92 16.19
CA ARG A 51 12.08 -14.70 15.95
C ARG A 51 12.83 -14.09 17.13
N ALA A 52 12.18 -13.94 18.30
CA ALA A 52 12.73 -13.25 19.47
C ALA A 52 13.30 -11.84 19.15
N SER A 53 12.66 -11.13 18.22
CA SER A 53 13.08 -9.82 17.71
C SER A 53 12.07 -8.73 18.07
N THR A 54 12.53 -7.49 18.13
CA THR A 54 11.66 -6.32 18.31
C THR A 54 11.07 -5.91 16.96
N CYS A 55 9.78 -5.53 16.93
CA CYS A 55 9.19 -4.92 15.75
C CYS A 55 9.85 -3.55 15.49
N ILE A 56 10.24 -3.33 14.23
CA ILE A 56 10.73 -2.04 13.77
C ILE A 56 9.63 -1.42 12.93
N PRO A 57 8.86 -0.42 13.43
CA PRO A 57 7.93 0.32 12.59
C PRO A 57 8.71 1.13 11.56
N ALA A 58 8.08 1.52 10.45
CA ALA A 58 8.67 2.49 9.53
C ALA A 58 9.05 3.81 10.23
N ALA A 59 9.94 4.57 9.63
CA ALA A 59 10.35 5.87 10.16
C ALA A 59 9.12 6.78 10.33
N THR A 60 9.02 7.48 11.46
CA THR A 60 7.83 8.31 11.79
C THR A 60 7.49 9.35 10.71
N ALA A 61 8.49 9.86 9.99
CA ALA A 61 8.32 10.82 8.90
C ALA A 61 7.73 10.21 7.62
N MET A 62 7.59 8.89 7.57
CA MET A 62 7.09 8.13 6.42
C MET A 62 5.79 7.39 6.74
N LEU A 63 5.11 7.71 7.84
CA LEU A 63 3.87 7.01 8.20
C LEU A 63 2.74 7.27 7.20
N GLY A 64 2.74 8.42 6.54
CA GLY A 64 1.83 8.69 5.43
C GLY A 64 2.18 7.84 4.22
N ASP A 65 3.47 7.68 3.91
CA ASP A 65 3.93 6.81 2.82
C ASP A 65 3.58 5.33 3.11
N CYS A 66 3.64 4.89 4.38
CA CYS A 66 3.14 3.57 4.79
C CYS A 66 1.63 3.42 4.55
N GLN A 67 0.86 4.47 4.82
CA GLN A 67 -0.59 4.47 4.56
C GLN A 67 -0.84 4.34 3.06
N ASP A 68 -0.13 5.13 2.23
CA ASP A 68 -0.24 5.06 0.78
C ASP A 68 0.11 3.65 0.26
N LEU A 69 1.20 3.03 0.74
CA LEU A 69 1.54 1.64 0.38
C LEU A 69 0.43 0.67 0.79
N SER A 70 -0.07 0.77 2.02
CA SER A 70 -1.15 -0.11 2.50
C SER A 70 -2.43 0.02 1.68
N ASP A 71 -2.79 1.24 1.29
CA ASP A 71 -3.98 1.51 0.49
C ASP A 71 -3.80 0.99 -0.94
N LEU A 72 -2.63 1.17 -1.56
CA LEU A 72 -2.30 0.61 -2.87
C LEU A 72 -2.38 -0.92 -2.89
N LEU A 73 -1.81 -1.59 -1.87
CA LEU A 73 -1.88 -3.05 -1.77
C LEU A 73 -3.31 -3.55 -1.51
N ALA A 74 -4.07 -2.84 -0.66
CA ALA A 74 -5.45 -3.20 -0.37
C ALA A 74 -6.37 -3.01 -1.57
N TRP A 75 -6.18 -1.91 -2.31
CA TRP A 75 -6.88 -1.66 -3.58
C TRP A 75 -6.54 -2.75 -4.59
N ALA A 76 -5.26 -3.02 -4.87
CA ALA A 76 -4.88 -4.04 -5.84
C ALA A 76 -5.44 -5.43 -5.46
N HIS A 77 -5.40 -5.79 -4.17
CA HIS A 77 -6.01 -7.02 -3.70
C HIS A 77 -7.53 -7.06 -3.96
N LYS A 78 -8.25 -5.98 -3.64
CA LYS A 78 -9.68 -5.88 -3.88
C LYS A 78 -9.99 -5.99 -5.37
N THR A 79 -9.28 -5.23 -6.19
CA THR A 79 -9.53 -5.06 -7.63
C THR A 79 -9.22 -6.31 -8.45
N PHE A 80 -8.18 -7.07 -8.07
CA PHE A 80 -7.67 -8.19 -8.86
C PHE A 80 -7.88 -9.58 -8.23
N TRP A 81 -8.32 -9.68 -6.97
CA TRP A 81 -8.57 -10.96 -6.29
C TRP A 81 -9.89 -11.09 -5.51
N LEU A 82 -10.65 -10.01 -5.23
CA LEU A 82 -11.89 -10.08 -4.44
C LEU A 82 -13.13 -9.74 -5.27
N ASP A 83 -14.15 -10.61 -5.23
CA ASP A 83 -15.38 -10.53 -6.03
C ASP A 83 -15.89 -9.10 -6.34
N TRP A 84 -16.05 -8.82 -7.62
CA TRP A 84 -16.93 -7.78 -8.16
C TRP A 84 -18.36 -8.30 -7.97
N VAL A 85 -18.88 -8.26 -6.74
CA VAL A 85 -20.32 -8.40 -6.57
C VAL A 85 -20.91 -7.07 -7.01
N ASP A 86 -21.53 -7.04 -8.19
CA ASP A 86 -22.39 -5.93 -8.54
C ASP A 86 -23.60 -5.97 -7.58
N GLU A 87 -23.69 -5.02 -6.66
CA GLU A 87 -24.79 -4.94 -5.67
C GLU A 87 -26.16 -4.65 -6.34
N GLY A 88 -26.19 -4.50 -7.68
CA GLY A 88 -27.36 -4.12 -8.47
C GLY A 88 -28.26 -5.26 -8.97
N ASP A 89 -27.77 -6.49 -9.15
CA ASP A 89 -28.57 -7.57 -9.75
C ASP A 89 -29.09 -8.55 -8.69
N SER A 90 -30.27 -8.25 -8.17
CA SER A 90 -31.02 -9.08 -7.23
C SER A 90 -31.69 -10.32 -7.87
N ASP A 91 -31.34 -10.69 -9.10
CA ASP A 91 -31.88 -11.85 -9.80
C ASP A 91 -30.74 -12.81 -10.21
N GLY A 92 -30.31 -13.63 -9.26
CA GLY A 92 -29.85 -15.00 -9.54
C GLY A 92 -28.61 -15.17 -10.42
N VAL A 93 -27.45 -15.17 -9.78
CA VAL A 93 -26.25 -15.96 -10.15
C VAL A 93 -25.78 -15.77 -11.60
N ALA A 94 -25.28 -14.58 -11.92
CA ALA A 94 -24.23 -14.47 -12.93
C ALA A 94 -22.88 -14.60 -12.20
N PHE A 95 -22.33 -15.83 -12.15
CA PHE A 95 -20.89 -16.00 -11.95
C PHE A 95 -20.22 -15.41 -13.19
N TYR A 96 -19.94 -14.10 -13.16
CA TYR A 96 -19.04 -13.53 -14.16
C TYR A 96 -17.68 -14.18 -13.95
N ASP A 97 -17.13 -14.76 -15.02
CA ASP A 97 -15.72 -15.11 -15.03
C ASP A 97 -14.94 -13.85 -14.66
N TRP A 98 -14.04 -13.99 -13.70
CA TRP A 98 -13.24 -12.88 -13.20
C TRP A 98 -12.54 -12.21 -14.38
N PRO A 99 -12.68 -10.89 -14.59
CA PRO A 99 -12.26 -10.25 -15.84
C PRO A 99 -10.75 -10.31 -16.06
N TYR A 100 -9.97 -10.65 -15.03
CA TYR A 100 -8.52 -10.73 -15.10
C TYR A 100 -8.02 -12.18 -15.15
N SER A 101 -7.24 -12.48 -16.18
CA SER A 101 -6.57 -13.77 -16.30
C SER A 101 -5.63 -14.05 -15.11
N THR A 102 -5.20 -15.31 -14.98
CA THR A 102 -4.12 -15.66 -14.02
C THR A 102 -2.84 -14.89 -14.34
N GLU A 103 -2.58 -14.64 -15.62
CA GLU A 103 -1.39 -13.91 -16.09
C GLU A 103 -1.44 -12.44 -15.69
N THR A 104 -2.60 -11.78 -15.82
CA THR A 104 -2.76 -10.41 -15.35
C THR A 104 -2.55 -10.31 -13.84
N ARG A 105 -3.14 -11.24 -13.08
CA ARG A 105 -2.93 -11.32 -11.62
C ARG A 105 -1.46 -11.53 -11.25
N ARG A 106 -0.73 -12.34 -12.01
CA ARG A 106 0.72 -12.52 -11.87
C ARG A 106 1.45 -11.19 -12.01
N VAL A 107 1.24 -10.48 -13.12
CA VAL A 107 1.93 -9.23 -13.41
C VAL A 107 1.61 -8.18 -12.33
N VAL A 108 0.35 -8.07 -11.92
CA VAL A 108 -0.07 -7.18 -10.81
C VAL A 108 0.66 -7.54 -9.52
N ALA A 109 0.75 -8.82 -9.15
CA ALA A 109 1.46 -9.25 -7.94
C ALA A 109 2.96 -8.89 -7.98
N GLU A 110 3.59 -9.01 -9.15
CA GLU A 110 4.97 -8.56 -9.37
C GLU A 110 5.12 -7.04 -9.20
N LYS A 111 4.18 -6.24 -9.74
CA LYS A 111 4.18 -4.78 -9.52
C LYS A 111 4.00 -4.44 -8.05
N MET A 112 3.13 -5.15 -7.32
CA MET A 112 2.97 -4.96 -5.86
C MET A 112 4.26 -5.25 -5.10
N MET A 113 4.99 -6.32 -5.48
CA MET A 113 6.29 -6.65 -4.90
C MET A 113 7.33 -5.56 -5.21
N GLU A 114 7.45 -5.09 -6.46
CA GLU A 114 8.41 -4.03 -6.83
C GLU A 114 8.12 -2.69 -6.14
N LEU A 115 6.84 -2.36 -5.96
CA LEU A 115 6.41 -1.22 -5.15
C LEU A 115 6.90 -1.36 -3.70
N CYS A 116 6.74 -2.55 -3.10
CA CYS A 116 7.20 -2.87 -1.76
C CYS A 116 8.73 -2.80 -1.62
N LYS A 117 9.50 -3.26 -2.62
CA LYS A 117 10.97 -3.14 -2.65
C LYS A 117 11.39 -1.67 -2.67
N SER A 118 10.74 -0.87 -3.51
CA SER A 118 11.03 0.56 -3.64
C SER A 118 10.70 1.34 -2.37
N PHE A 119 9.62 0.97 -1.68
CA PHE A 119 9.29 1.50 -0.36
C PHE A 119 10.39 1.16 0.67
N ASP A 120 10.81 -0.10 0.77
CA ASP A 120 11.87 -0.51 1.71
C ASP A 120 13.21 0.18 1.42
N ALA A 121 13.55 0.39 0.15
CA ALA A 121 14.74 1.14 -0.24
C ALA A 121 14.64 2.62 0.15
N SER A 122 13.48 3.25 -0.07
CA SER A 122 13.23 4.65 0.34
C SER A 122 13.30 4.81 1.87
N GLU A 123 12.74 3.84 2.61
CA GLU A 123 12.76 3.81 4.06
C GLU A 123 14.17 3.66 4.63
N GLN A 124 14.97 2.78 4.03
CA GLN A 124 16.38 2.62 4.38
C GLN A 124 17.20 3.87 4.10
N ALA A 125 16.96 4.54 2.96
CA ALA A 125 17.65 5.77 2.59
C ALA A 125 17.33 6.90 3.59
N HIS A 126 16.05 7.10 3.92
CA HIS A 126 15.61 8.07 4.93
C HIS A 126 16.19 7.76 6.32
N ARG A 127 16.18 6.50 6.75
CA ARG A 127 16.78 6.10 8.03
C ARG A 127 18.27 6.36 8.07
N LYS A 128 18.97 6.16 6.96
CA LYS A 128 20.42 6.38 6.86
C LYS A 128 20.73 7.88 6.99
N GLU A 129 20.00 8.73 6.29
CA GLU A 129 20.16 10.19 6.36
C GLU A 129 19.97 10.72 7.78
N HIS A 130 18.96 10.24 8.49
CA HIS A 130 18.69 10.64 9.87
C HIS A 130 19.41 9.81 10.94
N GLU A 131 20.36 8.96 10.54
CA GLU A 131 21.13 8.08 11.44
C GLU A 131 20.25 7.28 12.43
N LEU A 132 19.08 6.83 11.95
CA LEU A 132 18.10 6.05 12.72
C LEU A 132 18.46 4.56 12.78
N THR A 133 19.50 4.16 12.08
CA THR A 133 20.09 2.82 12.07
C THR A 133 21.52 2.91 12.55
N GLY A 134 21.91 2.06 13.50
CA GLY A 134 23.29 2.02 14.01
C GLY A 134 23.37 1.73 15.50
N ASN A 135 24.45 2.18 16.13
CA ASN A 135 24.67 1.99 17.56
C ASN A 135 23.58 2.70 18.38
N LYS A 136 23.00 2.00 19.38
CA LYS A 136 21.97 2.53 20.28
C LYS A 136 22.36 3.87 20.94
N ALA A 137 23.65 4.08 21.24
CA ALA A 137 24.13 5.33 21.82
C ALA A 137 24.02 6.50 20.82
N GLN A 138 24.42 6.27 19.57
CA GLN A 138 24.32 7.25 18.48
C GLN A 138 22.85 7.58 18.18
N VAL A 139 22.01 6.55 17.99
CA VAL A 139 20.56 6.72 17.74
C VAL A 139 19.88 7.49 18.87
N LYS A 140 20.30 7.28 20.12
CA LYS A 140 19.75 8.03 21.26
C LYS A 140 20.11 9.51 21.21
N GLN A 141 21.31 9.84 20.74
CA GLN A 141 21.77 11.22 20.59
C GLN A 141 21.04 11.91 19.44
N THR A 142 20.93 11.26 18.28
CA THR A 142 20.29 11.81 17.08
C THR A 142 18.76 11.89 17.19
N ARG A 143 18.17 11.19 18.16
CA ARG A 143 16.72 11.23 18.41
C ARG A 143 16.20 12.63 18.71
N ALA A 144 16.99 13.49 19.35
CA ALA A 144 16.57 14.87 19.61
C ALA A 144 16.42 15.66 18.31
N ASP A 145 17.41 15.55 17.42
CA ASP A 145 17.42 16.22 16.12
C ASP A 145 16.31 15.69 15.21
N TYR A 146 16.12 14.35 15.17
CA TYR A 146 15.02 13.76 14.42
C TYR A 146 13.65 14.17 14.96
N ASN A 147 13.48 14.28 16.27
CA ASN A 147 12.23 14.81 16.84
C ASN A 147 11.99 16.28 16.47
N ALA A 148 13.04 17.11 16.45
CA ALA A 148 12.93 18.51 16.00
C ALA A 148 12.53 18.59 14.53
N PHE A 149 13.13 17.75 13.67
CA PHE A 149 12.72 17.57 12.28
C PHE A 149 11.22 17.19 12.17
N LEU A 150 10.78 16.19 12.95
CA LEU A 150 9.37 15.76 12.96
C LEU A 150 8.41 16.87 13.41
N VAL A 151 8.80 17.72 14.36
CA VAL A 151 7.99 18.87 14.78
C VAL A 151 7.82 19.85 13.63
N GLY A 152 8.91 20.20 12.93
CA GLY A 152 8.83 21.03 11.73
C GLY A 152 7.90 20.43 10.67
N ARG A 153 8.04 19.13 10.40
CA ARG A 153 7.19 18.41 9.45
C ARG A 153 5.71 18.45 9.81
N ARG A 154 5.38 18.19 11.08
CA ARG A 154 4.01 18.24 11.57
C ARG A 154 3.41 19.64 11.52
N SER A 155 4.22 20.68 11.71
CA SER A 155 3.75 22.06 11.59
C SER A 155 3.41 22.48 10.16
N ALA A 156 3.96 21.79 9.15
CA ALA A 156 3.66 22.02 7.75
C ALA A 156 2.43 21.24 7.24
N LEU A 157 1.88 20.31 8.05
CA LEU A 157 0.69 19.56 7.66
C LEU A 157 -0.54 20.48 7.59
N PRO A 158 -1.46 20.23 6.65
CA PRO A 158 -2.68 21.01 6.54
C PRO A 158 -3.51 20.87 7.82
N PRO A 159 -4.21 21.94 8.26
CA PRO A 159 -5.07 21.87 9.43
C PRO A 159 -6.19 20.85 9.20
N VAL A 160 -6.26 19.87 10.10
CA VAL A 160 -7.30 18.83 10.09
C VAL A 160 -8.43 19.28 11.00
N ALA A 161 -9.61 19.57 10.43
CA ALA A 161 -10.81 19.98 11.18
C ALA A 161 -11.10 19.01 12.35
N ALA A 162 -11.70 19.44 13.46
CA ALA A 162 -11.98 18.57 14.62
C ALA A 162 -12.93 17.40 14.28
N PRO A 163 -12.91 16.27 15.02
CA PRO A 163 -13.78 15.13 14.73
C PRO A 163 -15.23 15.54 14.89
N ASN A 164 -16.05 15.31 13.87
CA ASN A 164 -17.47 15.54 13.93
C ASN A 164 -18.18 14.18 14.03
N PHE A 165 -19.16 14.07 14.92
CA PHE A 165 -19.98 12.86 15.10
C PHE A 165 -20.68 12.45 13.80
N PHE A 166 -20.97 13.41 12.93
CA PHE A 166 -21.60 13.18 11.62
C PHE A 166 -20.61 12.80 10.51
N ASN A 167 -19.31 12.67 10.79
CA ASN A 167 -18.37 12.28 9.75
C ASN A 167 -18.66 10.87 9.24
N THR A 168 -18.63 10.68 7.92
CA THR A 168 -18.68 9.33 7.33
C THR A 168 -17.40 8.54 7.65
N ARG A 169 -17.39 7.23 7.38
CA ARG A 169 -16.19 6.40 7.59
C ARG A 169 -15.03 6.91 6.73
N GLU A 170 -15.32 7.26 5.49
CA GLU A 170 -14.39 7.77 4.48
C GLU A 170 -13.80 9.09 4.94
N GLN A 171 -14.64 10.00 5.45
CA GLN A 171 -14.18 11.27 6.03
C GLN A 171 -13.26 11.06 7.24
N ARG A 172 -13.53 10.05 8.08
CA ARG A 172 -12.66 9.70 9.21
C ARG A 172 -11.30 9.13 8.75
N VAL A 173 -11.30 8.30 7.71
CA VAL A 173 -10.06 7.74 7.12
C VAL A 173 -9.23 8.84 6.45
N ALA A 174 -9.84 9.67 5.60
CA ALA A 174 -9.18 10.78 4.94
C ALA A 174 -8.59 11.78 5.95
N ARG A 175 -9.33 12.06 7.03
CA ARG A 175 -8.84 12.88 8.16
C ARG A 175 -7.59 12.29 8.78
N PHE A 176 -7.59 10.99 9.05
CA PHE A 176 -6.46 10.30 9.66
C PHE A 176 -5.22 10.38 8.76
N SER A 177 -5.37 10.08 7.46
CA SER A 177 -4.30 10.16 6.46
C SER A 177 -3.67 11.57 6.35
N LYS A 178 -4.49 12.63 6.41
CA LYS A 178 -4.00 14.03 6.39
C LYS A 178 -3.16 14.41 7.61
N GLY A 179 -3.26 13.67 8.71
CA GLY A 179 -2.45 13.87 9.91
C GLY A 179 -1.11 13.15 9.90
N LEU A 180 -0.82 12.35 8.86
CA LEU A 180 0.40 11.57 8.76
C LEU A 180 1.48 12.34 7.99
N VAL A 181 2.72 12.21 8.45
CA VAL A 181 3.89 12.81 7.79
C VAL A 181 4.32 11.91 6.63
N ARG A 182 4.64 12.54 5.50
CA ARG A 182 5.20 11.93 4.29
C ARG A 182 6.58 12.53 3.98
N LEU A 183 7.36 11.82 3.17
CA LEU A 183 8.51 12.41 2.49
C LEU A 183 8.05 13.60 1.62
N LEU A 184 8.86 14.66 1.59
CA LEU A 184 8.68 15.83 0.72
C LEU A 184 9.89 15.98 -0.21
N PRO A 185 9.78 16.79 -1.28
CA PRO A 185 10.91 17.13 -2.12
C PRO A 185 12.13 17.58 -1.30
N GLY A 186 13.27 16.94 -1.55
CA GLY A 186 14.52 17.15 -0.83
C GLY A 186 14.82 16.13 0.27
N ASP A 187 13.84 15.31 0.68
CA ASP A 187 14.12 14.18 1.57
C ASP A 187 14.76 13.02 0.83
N GLU A 188 15.68 12.35 1.51
CA GLU A 188 16.30 11.14 1.01
C GLU A 188 15.25 10.02 0.87
N GLY A 189 15.18 9.42 -0.31
CA GLY A 189 14.15 8.44 -0.67
C GLY A 189 12.86 9.02 -1.27
N TYR A 190 12.64 10.34 -1.25
CA TYR A 190 11.41 10.94 -1.80
C TYR A 190 11.20 10.65 -3.29
N VAL A 191 12.25 10.87 -4.09
CA VAL A 191 12.20 10.66 -5.55
C VAL A 191 11.94 9.19 -5.86
N LEU A 192 12.61 8.28 -5.14
CA LEU A 192 12.44 6.84 -5.32
C LEU A 192 11.01 6.40 -5.02
N TRP A 193 10.43 6.86 -3.90
CA TRP A 193 9.07 6.50 -3.53
C TRP A 193 8.03 7.07 -4.50
N THR A 194 8.19 8.33 -4.90
CA THR A 194 7.29 8.99 -5.85
C THR A 194 7.30 8.27 -7.20
N LEU A 195 8.49 8.01 -7.75
CA LEU A 195 8.63 7.26 -9.00
C LEU A 195 8.06 5.84 -8.89
N ALA A 196 8.22 5.17 -7.75
CA ALA A 196 7.67 3.83 -7.56
C ALA A 196 6.14 3.81 -7.62
N LYS A 197 5.47 4.77 -6.99
CA LYS A 197 4.01 4.93 -7.09
C LYS A 197 3.59 5.15 -8.55
N ARG A 198 4.36 5.94 -9.30
CA ARG A 198 4.09 6.23 -10.71
C ARG A 198 4.24 5.02 -11.61
N VAL A 199 5.36 4.32 -11.49
CA VAL A 199 5.62 3.09 -12.23
C VAL A 199 4.59 2.02 -11.89
N PHE A 200 4.13 1.96 -10.64
CA PHE A 200 3.04 1.08 -10.25
C PHE A 200 1.73 1.47 -10.95
N PHE A 201 1.32 2.74 -10.88
CA PHE A 201 0.11 3.22 -11.57
C PHE A 201 0.14 2.95 -13.08
N GLU A 202 1.20 3.39 -13.76
CA GLU A 202 1.37 3.24 -15.21
C GLU A 202 1.44 1.75 -15.59
N GLY A 203 2.12 0.93 -14.79
CA GLY A 203 2.23 -0.50 -15.02
C GLY A 203 0.92 -1.26 -14.88
N ILE A 204 0.08 -0.90 -13.90
CA ILE A 204 -1.24 -1.51 -13.73
C ILE A 204 -2.20 -1.03 -14.82
N SER A 205 -2.19 0.26 -15.15
CA SER A 205 -2.96 0.85 -16.26
C SER A 205 -2.65 0.14 -17.59
N ALA A 206 -1.38 -0.07 -17.91
CA ALA A 206 -0.97 -0.77 -19.13
C ALA A 206 -1.44 -2.23 -19.15
N GLU A 207 -1.32 -2.94 -18.03
CA GLU A 207 -1.76 -4.34 -17.90
C GLU A 207 -3.28 -4.49 -18.08
N VAL A 208 -4.07 -3.55 -17.53
CA VAL A 208 -5.53 -3.59 -17.68
C VAL A 208 -5.94 -3.34 -19.14
N ARG A 209 -5.24 -2.42 -19.84
CA ARG A 209 -5.47 -2.22 -21.29
C ARG A 209 -5.14 -3.47 -22.10
N GLU A 210 -4.01 -4.12 -21.82
CA GLU A 210 -3.62 -5.36 -22.52
C GLU A 210 -4.62 -6.50 -22.27
N ALA A 211 -5.14 -6.60 -21.04
CA ALA A 211 -6.20 -7.55 -20.71
C ALA A 211 -7.50 -7.24 -21.48
N GLN A 212 -7.87 -5.97 -21.64
CA GLN A 212 -9.03 -5.56 -22.44
C GLN A 212 -8.83 -5.89 -23.93
N ASP A 213 -7.67 -5.56 -24.50
CA ASP A 213 -7.36 -5.84 -25.91
C ASP A 213 -7.43 -7.35 -26.21
N GLY A 214 -6.98 -8.19 -25.27
CA GLY A 214 -7.12 -9.65 -25.37
C GLY A 214 -8.58 -10.10 -25.46
N LEU A 215 -9.45 -9.55 -24.61
CA LEU A 215 -10.88 -9.85 -24.62
C LEU A 215 -11.56 -9.37 -25.91
N ASP A 216 -11.23 -8.17 -26.38
CA ASP A 216 -11.81 -7.61 -27.60
C ASP A 216 -11.40 -8.40 -28.86
N SER A 217 -10.21 -9.02 -28.85
CA SER A 217 -9.74 -9.86 -29.96
C SER A 217 -10.46 -11.21 -30.08
N ASP A 218 -11.07 -11.69 -29.00
CA ASP A 218 -11.79 -12.98 -28.95
C ASP A 218 -13.29 -12.85 -29.31
N VAL A 219 -13.82 -11.61 -29.44
CA VAL A 219 -15.23 -11.35 -29.74
C VAL A 219 -15.41 -10.95 -31.21
N ASP A 220 -15.98 -11.85 -32.03
CA ASP A 220 -16.35 -11.59 -33.43
C ASP A 220 -17.34 -10.39 -33.55
N ASP A 221 -16.87 -9.32 -34.20
CA ASP A 221 -17.60 -8.21 -34.84
C ASP A 221 -19.08 -8.01 -34.45
N ASN A 222 -19.38 -7.36 -33.31
CA ASN A 222 -20.47 -6.34 -33.23
C ASN A 222 -20.66 -5.60 -31.89
N ALA A 223 -19.83 -5.83 -30.88
CA ALA A 223 -19.94 -5.12 -29.61
C ALA A 223 -18.56 -4.69 -29.12
N SER A 224 -17.95 -3.73 -29.83
CA SER A 224 -16.88 -2.94 -29.24
C SER A 224 -17.50 -2.16 -28.08
N LEU A 225 -17.35 -2.70 -26.86
CA LEU A 225 -17.38 -1.88 -25.67
C LEU A 225 -16.23 -0.86 -25.84
N GLY A 226 -16.49 0.41 -25.56
CA GLY A 226 -15.58 1.49 -25.90
C GLY A 226 -14.17 1.22 -25.38
N GLY A 227 -13.17 1.40 -26.25
CA GLY A 227 -11.76 1.32 -25.87
C GLY A 227 -11.52 2.21 -24.65
N ASP A 228 -10.94 1.62 -23.60
CA ASP A 228 -10.65 2.19 -22.28
C ASP A 228 -11.72 2.04 -21.18
N GLU A 229 -12.93 1.48 -21.41
CA GLU A 229 -13.95 1.35 -20.35
C GLU A 229 -13.48 0.48 -19.15
N MET A 230 -12.75 -0.62 -19.41
CA MET A 230 -12.25 -1.51 -18.36
C MET A 230 -11.15 -0.83 -17.54
N GLU A 231 -10.26 -0.10 -18.20
CA GLU A 231 -9.22 0.68 -17.55
C GLU A 231 -9.81 1.82 -16.71
N GLU A 232 -10.68 2.64 -17.29
CA GLU A 232 -11.33 3.75 -16.61
C GLU A 232 -12.05 3.26 -15.35
N ARG A 233 -12.85 2.19 -15.47
CA ARG A 233 -13.57 1.59 -14.34
C ARG A 233 -12.63 1.07 -13.25
N THR A 234 -11.50 0.48 -13.64
CA THR A 234 -10.53 -0.11 -12.71
C THR A 234 -9.72 0.95 -11.98
N MET A 235 -9.30 1.97 -12.72
CA MET A 235 -8.44 3.04 -12.20
C MET A 235 -9.24 4.17 -11.52
N MET A 236 -10.56 4.24 -11.70
CA MET A 236 -11.43 5.23 -11.05
C MET A 236 -11.28 5.26 -9.52
N ASP A 237 -11.10 4.09 -8.90
CA ASP A 237 -10.97 3.94 -7.45
C ASP A 237 -9.50 3.87 -6.98
N PHE A 238 -8.53 4.30 -7.82
CA PHE A 238 -7.12 4.28 -7.45
C PHE A 238 -6.87 5.16 -6.20
N PRO A 239 -6.22 4.64 -5.14
CA PRO A 239 -6.34 5.21 -3.81
C PRO A 239 -5.42 6.40 -3.52
N VAL A 240 -4.47 6.71 -4.41
CA VAL A 240 -3.51 7.80 -4.24
C VAL A 240 -3.77 8.88 -5.29
N PRO A 241 -3.85 10.17 -4.91
CA PRO A 241 -4.09 11.25 -5.87
C PRO A 241 -2.97 11.30 -6.93
N LEU A 242 -3.34 11.49 -8.19
CA LEU A 242 -2.38 11.54 -9.29
C LEU A 242 -1.40 12.71 -9.15
N GLU A 243 -1.78 13.78 -8.46
CA GLU A 243 -0.89 14.91 -8.17
C GLU A 243 0.21 14.56 -7.16
N GLU A 244 0.07 13.45 -6.43
CA GLU A 244 1.03 12.95 -5.45
C GLU A 244 1.91 11.83 -6.03
N ILE A 245 1.84 11.58 -7.34
CA ILE A 245 2.52 10.49 -8.07
C ILE A 245 3.43 11.05 -9.17
#